data_AF-A0A2T7BFG0-F1
#
_entry.id   AF-A0A2T7BFG0-F1
#
_cell.length_a   1.000
_cell.length_b   1.000
_cell.length_c   1.000
_cell.angle_alpha   90.00
_cell.angle_beta   90.00
_cell.angle_gamma   90.00
#
_symmetry.space_group_name_H-M   'P 1'
#
loop_
_entity.id
_entity.type
_entity.pdbx_description
1 polymer ?
#
loop_
_entity_poly.entity_id
_entity_poly.type
_entity_poly.pdbx_seq_one_letter_code
_entity_poly.pdbx_strand_id
1 'polypeptide(L)'
;MAILVFIIITFFALLAAASIFRSLWISIQQGHWLGKWQQQLRTWDLAGKTFWHNALGGCAVCTSHFAAHALGLPYLAFILFQDFVHINFIWIFFIYLGYVYLSTTVNQYFITKLFK
;
A
#
# COMPACT_ATOMS: atom_id res chain seq x y z
N MET A 1 -10.89 -9.79 25.13
CA MET A 1 -10.81 -8.37 24.72
C MET A 1 -9.73 -8.10 23.68
N ALA A 2 -8.52 -8.67 23.79
CA ALA A 2 -7.39 -8.42 22.87
C ALA A 2 -7.70 -8.68 21.37
N ILE A 3 -8.42 -9.75 21.04
CA ILE A 3 -8.71 -10.14 19.64
C ILE A 3 -9.60 -9.11 18.94
N LEU A 4 -10.64 -8.61 19.60
CA LEU A 4 -11.54 -7.60 19.01
C LEU A 4 -10.79 -6.29 18.75
N VAL A 5 -9.96 -5.86 19.69
CA VAL A 5 -9.10 -4.66 19.54
C VAL A 5 -8.13 -4.83 18.38
N PHE A 6 -7.50 -6.01 18.26
CA PHE A 6 -6.62 -6.35 17.14
C PHE A 6 -7.33 -6.26 15.78
N ILE A 7 -8.53 -6.82 15.67
CA ILE A 7 -9.32 -6.77 14.42
C ILE A 7 -9.67 -5.33 14.05
N ILE A 8 -10.09 -4.52 15.04
CA ILE A 8 -10.44 -3.11 14.82
C ILE A 8 -9.22 -2.31 14.36
N ILE A 9 -8.07 -2.45 15.02
CA ILE A 9 -6.83 -1.77 14.64
C ILE A 9 -6.41 -2.15 13.22
N THR A 10 -6.51 -3.44 12.89
CA THR A 10 -6.17 -3.96 11.56
C THR A 10 -7.05 -3.36 10.47
N PHE A 11 -8.36 -3.31 10.72
CA PHE A 11 -9.31 -2.71 9.80
C PHE A 11 -9.01 -1.23 9.54
N PHE A 12 -8.79 -0.43 10.60
CA PHE A 12 -8.44 0.98 10.46
C PHE A 12 -7.08 1.18 9.79
N ALA A 13 -6.09 0.33 10.07
CA ALA A 13 -4.78 0.38 9.42
C ALA A 13 -4.89 0.16 7.90
N LEU A 14 -5.72 -0.80 7.47
CA LEU A 14 -5.99 -1.05 6.04
C LEU A 14 -6.65 0.16 5.37
N LEU A 15 -7.66 0.76 6.01
CA LEU A 15 -8.33 1.94 5.48
C LEU A 15 -7.44 3.18 5.43
N ALA A 16 -6.64 3.41 6.48
CA ALA A 16 -5.69 4.51 6.53
C ALA A 16 -4.62 4.36 5.45
N ALA A 17 -4.09 3.15 5.26
CA ALA A 17 -3.16 2.81 4.19
C ALA A 17 -3.73 3.16 2.80
N ALA A 18 -4.94 2.67 2.51
CA ALA A 18 -5.59 2.92 1.24
C ALA A 18 -5.90 4.40 1.00
N SER A 19 -6.30 5.12 2.04
CA SER A 19 -6.60 6.55 1.96
C SER A 19 -5.35 7.39 1.72
N ILE A 20 -4.25 7.12 2.44
CA ILE A 20 -2.96 7.81 2.25
C ILE A 20 -2.42 7.55 0.85
N PHE A 21 -2.41 6.29 0.41
CA PHE A 21 -1.88 5.94 -0.91
C PHE A 21 -2.77 6.37 -2.05
N ARG A 22 -4.08 6.48 -1.87
CA ARG A 22 -4.96 7.15 -2.83
C ARG A 22 -4.61 8.63 -2.95
N SER A 23 -4.44 9.34 -1.84
CA SER A 23 -4.06 10.75 -1.83
C SER A 23 -2.69 10.97 -2.48
N LEU A 24 -1.72 10.09 -2.20
CA LEU A 24 -0.42 10.09 -2.87
C LEU A 24 -0.56 9.78 -4.36
N TRP A 25 -1.37 8.79 -4.74
CA TRP A 25 -1.61 8.43 -6.13
C TRP A 25 -2.26 9.57 -6.91
N ILE A 26 -3.27 10.24 -6.35
CA ILE A 26 -3.88 11.44 -6.94
C ILE A 26 -2.84 12.56 -7.03
N SER A 27 -2.03 12.77 -6.00
CA SER A 27 -0.97 13.80 -6.00
C SER A 27 0.10 13.52 -7.07
N ILE A 28 0.32 12.25 -7.41
CA ILE A 28 1.18 11.80 -8.51
C ILE A 28 0.48 11.97 -9.88
N GLN A 29 -0.87 11.98 -9.93
CA GLN A 29 -1.65 12.06 -11.16
C GLN A 29 -2.24 13.47 -11.40
N GLN A 30 -1.53 14.25 -12.22
CA GLN A 30 -1.91 15.51 -12.90
C GLN A 30 -1.92 16.81 -12.06
N GLY A 31 -1.02 17.74 -12.42
CA GLY A 31 -1.20 19.19 -12.22
C GLY A 31 -0.26 19.92 -11.24
N HIS A 32 0.39 19.23 -10.31
CA HIS A 32 1.30 19.85 -9.33
C HIS A 32 2.78 19.51 -9.58
N TRP A 33 3.72 19.96 -8.75
CA TRP A 33 5.20 19.81 -8.90
C TRP A 33 5.69 18.44 -9.43
N LEU A 34 4.95 17.36 -9.15
CA LEU A 34 5.13 16.01 -9.68
C LEU A 34 4.87 15.86 -11.19
N GLY A 35 4.34 16.86 -11.89
CA GLY A 35 4.12 16.86 -13.34
C GLY A 35 5.43 16.79 -14.15
N LYS A 36 6.52 17.38 -13.63
CA LYS A 36 7.88 17.15 -14.16
C LYS A 36 8.29 15.69 -14.01
N TRP A 37 7.89 15.07 -12.91
CA TRP A 37 8.14 13.67 -12.62
C TRP A 37 7.29 12.75 -13.51
N GLN A 38 6.04 13.11 -13.82
CA GLN A 38 5.22 12.40 -14.80
C GLN A 38 5.77 12.52 -16.23
N GLN A 39 6.32 13.68 -16.61
CA GLN A 39 7.06 13.81 -17.87
C GLN A 39 8.30 12.90 -17.89
N GLN A 40 9.03 12.79 -16.78
CA GLN A 40 10.15 11.85 -16.63
C GLN A 40 9.69 10.38 -16.73
N LEU A 41 8.57 10.02 -16.08
CA LEU A 41 7.99 8.68 -16.19
C LEU A 41 7.53 8.36 -17.62
N ARG A 42 6.94 9.32 -18.34
CA ARG A 42 6.53 9.16 -19.74
C ARG A 42 7.73 9.07 -20.68
N THR A 43 8.78 9.84 -20.43
CA THR A 43 10.02 9.74 -21.22
C THR A 43 10.76 8.43 -20.95
N TRP A 44 10.71 7.90 -19.73
CA TRP A 44 11.19 6.55 -19.44
C TRP A 44 10.40 5.47 -20.18
N ASP A 45 9.08 5.61 -20.26
CA ASP A 45 8.21 4.70 -21.02
C ASP A 45 8.55 4.70 -22.52
N LEU A 46 8.61 5.90 -23.13
CA LEU A 46 9.00 6.07 -24.54
C LEU A 46 10.44 5.63 -24.84
N ALA A 47 11.33 5.66 -23.84
CA ALA A 47 12.71 5.19 -23.95
C ALA A 47 12.87 3.68 -23.63
N GLY A 48 11.77 2.94 -23.43
CA GLY A 48 11.80 1.50 -23.14
C GLY A 48 12.22 1.13 -21.71
N LYS A 49 12.31 2.12 -20.80
CA LYS A 49 12.61 1.92 -19.37
C LYS A 49 11.32 1.68 -18.56
N THR A 50 10.54 0.68 -19.00
CA THR A 50 9.21 0.32 -18.48
C THR A 50 9.21 -0.10 -17.00
N PHE A 51 10.32 -0.63 -16.48
CA PHE A 51 10.43 -1.04 -15.07
C PHE A 51 10.18 0.13 -14.10
N TRP A 52 10.86 1.26 -14.33
CA TRP A 52 10.74 2.43 -13.45
C TRP A 52 9.39 3.12 -13.61
N HIS A 53 8.84 3.16 -14.82
CA HIS A 53 7.48 3.67 -15.09
C HIS A 53 6.41 2.87 -14.32
N ASN A 54 6.49 1.54 -14.39
CA ASN A 54 5.54 0.65 -13.73
C ASN A 54 5.71 0.65 -12.20
N ALA A 55 6.95 0.68 -11.70
CA ALA A 55 7.22 0.69 -10.26
C ALA A 55 6.79 1.99 -9.56
N LEU A 56 6.81 3.14 -10.26
CA LEU A 56 6.74 4.45 -9.62
C LEU A 56 5.47 5.27 -9.89
N GLY A 57 4.49 4.75 -10.65
CA GLY A 57 3.21 5.46 -10.78
C GLY A 57 2.38 5.19 -12.03
N GLY A 58 2.86 4.37 -12.97
CA GLY A 58 2.09 3.95 -14.16
C GLY A 58 1.16 2.76 -13.90
N CYS A 59 1.46 1.94 -12.89
CA CYS A 59 0.75 0.70 -12.61
C CYS A 59 0.06 0.78 -11.24
N ALA A 60 -1.27 0.95 -11.25
CA ALA A 60 -2.09 1.03 -10.03
C ALA A 60 -1.91 -0.19 -9.12
N VAL A 61 -1.74 -1.38 -9.70
CA VAL A 61 -1.45 -2.63 -8.98
C VAL A 61 -0.09 -2.55 -8.27
N CYS A 62 0.93 -2.06 -8.97
CA CYS A 62 2.29 -1.96 -8.47
C CYS A 62 2.40 -0.98 -7.30
N THR A 63 1.73 0.18 -7.40
CA THR A 63 1.65 1.11 -6.27
C THR A 63 0.82 0.55 -5.12
N SER A 64 -0.22 -0.24 -5.39
CA SER A 64 -0.99 -0.92 -4.35
C SER A 64 -0.17 -1.94 -3.57
N HIS A 65 0.70 -2.69 -4.26
CA HIS A 65 1.65 -3.61 -3.63
C HIS A 65 2.72 -2.87 -2.84
N PHE A 66 3.33 -1.83 -3.42
CA PHE A 66 4.31 -1.01 -2.72
C PHE A 66 3.72 -0.42 -1.43
N ALA A 67 2.50 0.10 -1.51
CA ALA A 67 1.74 0.61 -0.36
C ALA A 67 1.54 -0.45 0.74
N ALA A 68 1.09 -1.63 0.34
CA ALA A 68 0.84 -2.74 1.23
C ALA A 68 2.11 -3.19 1.96
N HIS A 69 3.27 -3.21 1.27
CA HIS A 69 4.54 -3.56 1.90
C HIS A 69 5.11 -2.44 2.77
N ALA A 70 5.06 -1.19 2.29
CA ALA A 70 5.57 -0.02 3.02
C ALA A 70 4.85 0.18 4.37
N LEU A 71 3.54 -0.10 4.41
CA LEU A 71 2.74 0.00 5.64
C LEU A 71 2.58 -1.33 6.38
N GLY A 72 2.80 -2.46 5.71
CA GLY A 72 2.77 -3.79 6.31
C GLY A 72 3.92 -4.03 7.29
N LEU A 73 5.11 -3.49 7.02
CA LEU A 73 6.26 -3.58 7.94
C LEU A 73 6.03 -2.86 9.29
N PRO A 74 5.62 -1.57 9.33
CA PRO A 74 5.32 -0.90 10.58
C PRO A 74 4.10 -1.51 11.30
N TYR A 75 3.10 -1.99 10.57
CA TYR A 75 1.99 -2.74 11.16
C TYR A 75 2.47 -4.04 11.83
N LEU A 76 3.34 -4.81 11.17
CA LEU A 76 3.93 -6.01 11.73
C LEU A 76 4.75 -5.71 12.99
N ALA A 77 5.58 -4.68 12.94
CA ALA A 77 6.35 -4.22 14.10
C ALA A 77 5.42 -3.85 15.27
N PHE A 78 4.35 -3.11 15.01
CA PHE A 78 3.35 -2.76 16.03
C PHE A 78 2.72 -3.98 16.70
N ILE A 79 2.37 -5.02 15.93
CA ILE A 79 1.83 -6.27 16.47
C ILE A 79 2.85 -6.97 17.39
N LEU A 80 4.11 -7.03 16.95
CA LEU A 80 5.19 -7.67 17.71
C LEU A 80 5.49 -6.94 19.02
N PHE A 81 5.43 -5.61 19.05
CA PHE A 81 5.71 -4.80 20.23
C PHE A 81 4.60 -4.79 21.28
N GLN A 82 3.37 -5.10 20.89
CA GLN A 82 2.22 -5.00 21.78
C GLN A 82 1.91 -6.30 22.55
N ASP A 83 2.75 -7.33 22.42
CA ASP A 83 2.57 -8.65 23.06
C ASP A 83 1.13 -9.23 22.87
N PHE A 84 0.43 -8.80 21.80
CA PHE A 84 -1.00 -9.06 21.66
C PHE A 84 -1.33 -10.55 21.63
N VAL A 85 -0.37 -11.39 21.21
CA VAL A 85 -0.43 -12.85 21.29
C VAL A 85 1.04 -13.37 21.32
N HIS A 86 1.34 -14.43 22.08
CA HIS A 86 2.58 -15.20 21.94
C HIS A 86 2.56 -15.99 20.60
N ILE A 87 2.64 -15.26 19.48
CA ILE A 87 2.48 -15.81 18.13
C ILE A 87 3.79 -16.47 17.70
N ASN A 88 3.73 -17.74 17.31
CA ASN A 88 4.84 -18.41 16.64
C ASN A 88 5.18 -17.67 15.32
N PHE A 89 6.47 -17.58 14.98
CA PHE A 89 6.96 -16.97 13.75
C PHE A 89 6.21 -17.40 12.46
N ILE A 90 5.75 -18.65 12.40
CA ILE A 90 4.93 -19.17 11.29
C ILE A 90 3.61 -18.39 11.15
N TRP A 91 2.94 -18.09 12.26
CA TRP A 91 1.68 -17.35 12.24
C TRP A 91 1.90 -15.87 11.93
N ILE A 92 3.03 -15.29 12.34
CA ILE A 92 3.44 -13.92 11.96
C ILE A 92 3.57 -13.81 10.44
N PHE A 93 4.16 -14.82 9.79
CA PHE A 93 4.28 -14.88 8.33
C PHE A 93 2.90 -14.92 7.65
N PHE A 94 1.96 -15.73 8.13
CA PHE A 94 0.61 -15.78 7.56
C PHE A 94 -0.20 -14.50 7.80
N ILE A 95 -0.07 -13.87 8.96
CA ILE A 95 -0.70 -12.56 9.25
C ILE A 95 -0.16 -11.50 8.29
N TYR A 96 1.16 -11.48 8.07
CA TYR A 96 1.78 -10.56 7.14
C TYR A 96 1.28 -10.77 5.69
N LEU A 97 1.25 -12.01 5.21
CA LEU A 97 0.74 -12.32 3.87
C LEU A 97 -0.74 -11.93 3.72
N GLY A 98 -1.57 -12.24 4.71
CA GLY A 98 -2.98 -11.86 4.74
C GLY A 98 -3.16 -10.34 4.70
N TYR A 99 -2.39 -9.62 5.52
CA TYR A 99 -2.40 -8.15 5.53
C TYR A 99 -1.97 -7.58 4.18
N VAL A 100 -0.88 -8.05 3.59
CA VAL A 100 -0.37 -7.56 2.29
C VAL A 100 -1.39 -7.82 1.18
N TYR A 101 -2.00 -9.00 1.15
CA TYR A 101 -3.04 -9.34 0.18
C TYR A 101 -4.27 -8.43 0.30
N LEU A 102 -4.79 -8.28 1.52
CA LEU A 102 -5.95 -7.43 1.79
C LEU A 102 -5.64 -5.96 1.53
N SER A 103 -4.49 -5.47 2.00
CA SER A 103 -4.04 -4.08 1.78
C SER A 103 -3.88 -3.79 0.30
N THR A 104 -3.22 -4.66 -0.47
CA THR A 104 -3.09 -4.51 -1.93
C THR A 104 -4.47 -4.41 -2.60
N THR A 105 -5.40 -5.28 -2.22
CA THR A 105 -6.76 -5.30 -2.79
C THR A 105 -7.54 -4.02 -2.48
N VAL A 106 -7.50 -3.57 -1.23
CA VAL A 106 -8.19 -2.34 -0.79
C VAL A 106 -7.54 -1.10 -1.42
N ASN A 107 -6.21 -1.02 -1.42
CA ASN A 107 -5.46 0.07 -2.07
C ASN A 107 -5.82 0.16 -3.57
N GLN A 108 -5.86 -0.98 -4.26
CA GLN A 108 -6.21 -1.03 -5.68
C GLN A 108 -7.65 -0.57 -5.91
N TYR A 109 -8.60 -0.98 -5.06
CA TYR A 109 -9.98 -0.53 -5.13
C TYR A 109 -10.08 1.00 -4.96
N PHE A 110 -9.39 1.55 -3.96
CA PHE A 110 -9.36 3.00 -3.71
C PHE A 110 -8.74 3.77 -4.87
N ILE A 111 -7.64 3.27 -5.42
CA ILE A 111 -6.92 3.88 -6.55
C ILE A 111 -7.74 3.83 -7.84
N THR A 112 -8.48 2.75 -8.10
CA THR A 112 -9.07 2.50 -9.42
C THR A 112 -10.59 2.71 -9.51
N LYS A 113 -11.33 2.59 -8.39
CA LYS A 113 -12.81 2.55 -8.40
C LYS A 113 -13.50 3.55 -7.48
N LEU A 114 -12.95 3.90 -6.32
CA LEU A 114 -13.69 4.63 -5.28
C LEU A 114 -14.17 6.05 -5.69
N PHE A 115 -13.55 6.66 -6.70
CA PHE A 115 -13.89 8.01 -7.17
C PHE A 115 -13.89 8.12 -8.71
N LYS A 116 -14.31 7.04 -9.39
CA LYS A 116 -14.77 7.11 -10.79
C LYS A 116 -16.28 7.32 -10.78
#